data_AF-A0A5C4K2I5-F1
#
_entry.id   AF-A0A5C4K2I5-F1
#
_cell.length_a   1.000
_cell.length_b   1.000
_cell.length_c   1.000
_cell.angle_alpha   90.00
_cell.angle_beta   90.00
_cell.angle_gamma   90.00
#
_symmetry.space_group_name_H-M   'P 1'
#
loop_
_entity.id
_entity.type
_entity.pdbx_description
1 polymer ?
#
loop_
_entity_poly.entity_id
_entity_poly.type
_entity_poly.pdbx_seq_one_letter_code
_entity_poly.pdbx_strand_id
1 'polypeptide(L)'
;MGKFMESMDTKALRFVVGFPLLVAAAFVVCAFLIRPDLPEPLAIRWTDDGGASFAPFGAYVTAGAVMIVAGGWLVLFQAVPINRPVLMRRIMMGAGLFFTLFVTSALAAGIVGQAGLADARESRVDMTVLALGSGAAVSLGVIVAFAFKADQQWSPDDDRALQLAIAREADPDLTRDNIRLWVHARSSVFVMIAIASLFPSALIAVAVPWLGALLVLLAVVGAAFLFARIKADRRGLKVMLGGIVPVMNVPAGAISGATAADVKAADYGGWGYRHHGGTAAMLVSSGPAVVVSKTDGQRLAVSGGSPASAARLAEVLTRVAERARPGGGAAPTPGQPES
;
A
#
# COMPACT_ATOMS: atom_id res chain seq x y z
N MET A 1 -0.82 31.85 16.89
CA MET A 1 -0.70 31.56 15.44
C MET A 1 0.61 30.87 15.04
N GLY A 2 1.77 31.25 15.59
CA GLY A 2 3.09 30.67 15.21
C GLY A 2 3.19 29.13 15.30
N LYS A 3 2.83 28.54 16.45
CA LYS A 3 2.88 27.07 16.65
C LYS A 3 1.97 26.25 15.72
N PHE A 4 0.88 26.84 15.21
CA PHE A 4 -0.04 26.12 14.32
C PHE A 4 0.50 26.08 12.88
N MET A 5 1.09 27.19 12.41
CA MET A 5 1.73 27.25 11.10
C MET A 5 2.99 26.36 11.00
N GLU A 6 3.72 26.14 12.11
CA GLU A 6 4.85 25.20 12.15
C GLU A 6 4.43 23.74 11.92
N SER A 7 3.18 23.39 12.23
CA SER A 7 2.64 22.02 12.07
C SER A 7 1.99 21.75 10.70
N MET A 8 1.95 22.75 9.82
CA MET A 8 1.24 22.71 8.54
C MET A 8 2.20 22.90 7.36
N ASP A 9 2.07 22.04 6.36
CA ASP A 9 2.80 22.20 5.11
C ASP A 9 2.23 23.41 4.35
N THR A 10 2.96 24.52 4.33
CA THR A 10 2.51 25.79 3.76
C THR A 10 2.29 25.75 2.25
N LYS A 11 3.03 24.90 1.52
CA LYS A 11 2.84 24.70 0.08
C LYS A 11 1.57 23.90 -0.17
N ALA A 12 1.40 22.80 0.56
CA ALA A 12 0.18 22.00 0.49
C ALA A 12 -1.05 22.85 0.88
N LEU A 13 -0.97 23.63 1.95
CA LEU A 13 -2.06 24.50 2.40
C LEU A 13 -2.52 25.48 1.31
N ARG A 14 -1.59 26.17 0.63
CA ARG A 14 -1.94 27.08 -0.47
C ARG A 14 -2.66 26.36 -1.61
N PHE A 15 -2.16 25.18 -1.98
CA PHE A 15 -2.80 24.37 -3.02
C PHE A 15 -4.19 23.89 -2.59
N VAL A 16 -4.31 23.36 -1.38
CA VAL A 16 -5.57 22.84 -0.80
C VAL A 16 -6.64 23.93 -0.72
N VAL A 17 -6.26 25.16 -0.38
CA VAL A 17 -7.19 26.30 -0.37
C VAL A 17 -7.56 26.73 -1.79
N GLY A 18 -6.56 26.94 -2.65
CA GLY A 18 -6.78 27.54 -3.97
C GLY A 18 -7.43 26.61 -4.99
N PHE A 19 -7.10 25.32 -4.99
CA PHE A 19 -7.53 24.40 -6.05
C PHE A 19 -9.06 24.22 -6.13
N PRO A 20 -9.79 23.86 -5.04
CA PRO A 20 -11.24 23.74 -5.10
C PRO A 20 -11.95 25.05 -5.46
N LEU A 21 -11.40 26.20 -5.02
CA LEU A 21 -11.92 27.52 -5.37
C LEU A 21 -11.79 27.81 -6.88
N LEU A 22 -10.63 27.51 -7.47
CA LEU A 22 -10.40 27.68 -8.90
C LEU A 22 -11.31 26.76 -9.74
N VAL A 23 -11.47 25.50 -9.31
CA VAL A 23 -12.35 24.55 -10.00
C VAL A 23 -13.81 24.98 -9.89
N ALA A 24 -14.26 25.42 -8.71
CA ALA A 24 -15.62 25.94 -8.53
C ALA A 24 -15.86 27.21 -9.36
N ALA A 25 -14.89 28.14 -9.41
CA ALA A 25 -14.98 29.33 -10.25
C ALA A 25 -15.07 28.97 -11.73
N ALA A 26 -14.25 28.03 -12.21
CA ALA A 26 -14.32 27.54 -13.59
C ALA A 26 -15.69 26.90 -13.89
N PHE A 27 -16.23 26.09 -12.97
CA PHE A 27 -17.57 25.52 -13.09
C PHE A 27 -18.65 26.59 -13.21
N VAL A 28 -18.61 27.61 -12.33
CA VAL A 28 -19.56 28.74 -12.37
C VAL A 28 -19.48 29.47 -13.70
N VAL A 29 -18.26 29.83 -14.15
CA VAL A 29 -18.06 30.52 -15.43
C VAL A 29 -18.61 29.69 -16.60
N CYS A 30 -18.27 28.40 -16.67
CA CYS A 30 -18.78 27.51 -17.70
C CYS A 30 -20.31 27.40 -17.67
N ALA A 31 -20.92 27.30 -16.49
CA ALA A 31 -22.37 27.24 -16.35
C ALA A 31 -23.06 28.53 -16.85
N PHE A 32 -22.46 29.70 -16.62
CA PHE A 32 -22.97 30.97 -17.13
C PHE A 32 -22.82 31.10 -18.65
N LEU A 33 -21.74 30.56 -19.25
CA LEU A 33 -21.53 30.60 -20.70
C LEU A 33 -22.61 29.83 -21.46
N ILE A 34 -23.03 28.67 -20.95
CA ILE A 34 -24.06 27.83 -21.58
C ILE A 34 -25.48 28.15 -21.09
N ARG A 35 -25.64 29.13 -20.19
CA ARG A 35 -26.95 29.53 -19.64
C ARG A 35 -28.03 29.82 -20.70
N PRO A 36 -27.74 30.48 -21.83
CA PRO A 36 -28.76 30.79 -22.85
C PRO A 36 -29.41 29.54 -23.45
N ASP A 37 -28.68 28.43 -23.49
CA ASP A 37 -29.12 27.18 -24.11
C ASP A 37 -29.77 26.22 -23.10
N LEU A 38 -29.94 26.64 -21.84
CA LEU A 38 -30.46 25.79 -20.77
C LEU A 38 -31.93 26.05 -20.47
N PRO A 39 -32.73 24.99 -20.22
CA PRO A 39 -34.11 25.15 -19.76
C PRO A 39 -34.17 25.78 -18.36
N GLU A 40 -35.31 26.38 -18.05
CA GLU A 40 -35.60 26.90 -16.71
C GLU A 40 -36.95 26.34 -16.24
N PRO A 41 -37.00 25.55 -15.15
CA PRO A 41 -35.92 25.18 -14.21
C PRO A 41 -35.01 24.03 -14.70
N LEU A 42 -33.86 23.82 -14.05
CA LEU A 42 -32.93 22.72 -14.33
C LEU A 42 -33.30 21.44 -13.58
N ALA A 43 -33.14 20.28 -14.20
CA ALA A 43 -33.17 18.98 -13.55
C ALA A 43 -31.94 18.77 -12.64
N ILE A 44 -32.19 18.21 -11.46
CA ILE A 44 -31.18 17.86 -10.44
C ILE A 44 -31.19 16.38 -10.06
N ARG A 45 -32.21 15.66 -10.51
CA ARG A 45 -32.37 14.21 -10.31
C ARG A 45 -32.99 13.63 -11.57
N TRP A 46 -32.48 12.49 -11.99
CA TRP A 46 -32.97 11.75 -13.15
C TRP A 46 -33.46 10.37 -12.74
N THR A 47 -34.52 9.90 -13.39
CA THR A 47 -35.01 8.52 -13.39
C THR A 47 -34.93 7.97 -14.82
N ASP A 48 -35.37 6.73 -15.04
CA ASP A 48 -35.35 6.12 -16.37
C ASP A 48 -36.19 6.90 -17.40
N ASP A 49 -37.23 7.58 -16.92
CA ASP A 49 -38.15 8.42 -17.71
C ASP A 49 -37.64 9.85 -17.97
N GLY A 50 -36.49 10.25 -17.39
CA GLY A 50 -35.89 11.59 -17.57
C GLY A 50 -35.77 12.40 -16.28
N GLY A 51 -35.83 13.72 -16.38
CA GLY A 51 -35.71 14.64 -15.25
C GLY A 51 -36.89 14.51 -14.27
N ALA A 52 -36.60 14.24 -13.00
CA ALA A 52 -37.59 13.93 -11.96
C ALA A 52 -37.68 14.98 -10.85
N SER A 53 -36.67 15.84 -10.69
CA SER A 53 -36.68 16.93 -9.70
C SER A 53 -35.95 18.13 -10.27
N PHE A 54 -36.41 19.34 -9.93
CA PHE A 54 -35.97 20.56 -10.58
C PHE A 54 -35.54 21.64 -9.58
N ALA A 55 -34.60 22.47 -9.98
CA ALA A 55 -34.13 23.63 -9.23
C ALA A 55 -33.85 24.83 -10.16
N PRO A 56 -33.99 26.07 -9.66
CA PRO A 56 -33.56 27.25 -10.39
C PRO A 56 -32.05 27.20 -10.71
N PHE A 57 -31.64 27.80 -11.83
CA PHE A 57 -30.24 27.83 -12.25
C PHE A 57 -29.30 28.33 -11.15
N GLY A 58 -29.66 29.44 -10.48
CA GLY A 58 -28.86 30.00 -9.40
C GLY A 58 -28.68 29.02 -8.23
N ALA A 59 -29.70 28.22 -7.90
CA ALA A 59 -29.60 27.21 -6.84
C ALA A 59 -28.69 26.05 -7.26
N TYR A 60 -28.79 25.59 -8.51
CA TYR A 60 -27.92 24.54 -9.06
C TYR A 60 -26.45 24.95 -9.00
N VAL A 61 -26.13 26.12 -9.56
CA VAL A 61 -24.75 26.60 -9.66
C VAL A 61 -24.17 26.91 -8.29
N THR A 62 -24.94 27.55 -7.40
CA THR A 62 -24.48 27.86 -6.04
C THR A 62 -24.26 26.60 -5.22
N ALA A 63 -25.22 25.66 -5.21
CA ALA A 63 -25.07 24.40 -4.51
C ALA A 63 -23.92 23.57 -5.07
N GLY A 64 -23.77 23.53 -6.40
CA GLY A 64 -22.66 22.88 -7.09
C GLY A 64 -21.30 23.44 -6.66
N ALA A 65 -21.13 24.77 -6.71
CA ALA A 65 -19.91 25.44 -6.29
C ALA A 65 -19.59 25.17 -4.81
N VAL A 66 -20.60 25.23 -3.92
CA VAL A 66 -20.42 24.91 -2.49
C VAL A 66 -20.01 23.46 -2.30
N MET A 67 -20.62 22.51 -3.02
CA MET A 67 -20.24 21.09 -2.94
C MET A 67 -18.81 20.84 -3.41
N ILE A 68 -18.38 21.48 -4.49
CA ILE A 68 -17.00 21.39 -5.00
C ILE A 68 -16.01 21.91 -3.96
N VAL A 69 -16.27 23.10 -3.40
CA VAL A 69 -15.37 23.73 -2.42
C VAL A 69 -15.37 22.97 -1.09
N ALA A 70 -16.54 22.78 -0.48
CA ALA A 70 -16.65 22.17 0.84
C ALA A 70 -16.21 20.71 0.83
N GLY A 71 -16.64 19.95 -0.18
CA GLY A 71 -16.25 18.55 -0.31
C GLY A 71 -14.78 18.37 -0.70
N GLY A 72 -14.26 19.23 -1.60
CA GLY A 72 -12.84 19.27 -1.91
C GLY A 72 -11.98 19.57 -0.68
N TRP A 73 -12.34 20.60 0.09
CA TRP A 73 -11.66 20.95 1.33
C TRP A 73 -11.72 19.83 2.37
N LEU A 74 -12.89 19.20 2.57
CA LEU A 74 -13.06 18.11 3.53
C LEU A 74 -12.03 16.98 3.35
N VAL A 75 -11.68 16.66 2.10
CA VAL A 75 -10.69 15.61 1.78
C VAL A 75 -9.27 16.17 1.73
N LEU A 76 -9.07 17.31 1.06
CA LEU A 76 -7.75 17.89 0.82
C LEU A 76 -7.06 18.41 2.09
N PHE A 77 -7.81 18.98 3.05
CA PHE A 77 -7.22 19.44 4.31
C PHE A 77 -6.60 18.31 5.12
N GLN A 78 -7.00 17.05 4.89
CA GLN A 78 -6.41 15.89 5.56
C GLN A 78 -4.94 15.64 5.15
N ALA A 79 -4.49 16.22 4.04
CA ALA A 79 -3.11 16.14 3.58
C ALA A 79 -2.17 17.20 4.19
N VAL A 80 -2.72 18.23 4.84
CA VAL A 80 -1.97 19.40 5.34
C VAL A 80 -1.21 19.15 6.64
N PRO A 81 -1.77 18.46 7.66
CA PRO A 81 -1.07 18.24 8.92
C PRO A 81 0.20 17.40 8.73
N ILE A 82 1.34 17.93 9.15
CA ILE A 82 2.64 17.29 8.96
C ILE A 82 2.77 16.02 9.82
N ASN A 83 2.09 15.97 10.97
CA ASN A 83 2.10 14.82 11.89
C ASN A 83 1.44 13.55 11.33
N ARG A 84 0.88 13.59 10.13
CA ARG A 84 0.26 12.43 9.47
C ARG A 84 1.31 11.67 8.66
N PRO A 85 1.23 10.32 8.59
CA PRO A 85 2.12 9.52 7.76
C PRO A 85 2.15 10.02 6.30
N VAL A 86 3.33 10.03 5.68
CA VAL A 86 3.54 10.52 4.31
C VAL A 86 2.60 9.82 3.31
N LEU A 87 2.40 8.51 3.48
CA LEU A 87 1.49 7.74 2.63
C LEU A 87 0.04 8.23 2.76
N MET A 88 -0.43 8.53 3.98
CA MET A 88 -1.77 9.07 4.19
C MET A 88 -1.90 10.43 3.52
N ARG A 89 -0.91 11.32 3.67
CA ARG A 89 -0.92 12.65 3.06
C ARG A 89 -0.99 12.55 1.53
N ARG A 90 -0.23 11.63 0.92
CA ARG A 90 -0.29 11.33 -0.53
C ARG A 90 -1.65 10.86 -0.99
N ILE A 91 -2.23 9.88 -0.29
CA ILE A 91 -3.55 9.34 -0.62
C ILE A 91 -4.62 10.42 -0.49
N MET A 92 -4.62 11.21 0.59
CA MET A 92 -5.59 12.29 0.79
C MET A 92 -5.45 13.40 -0.26
N MET A 93 -4.21 13.72 -0.65
CA MET A 93 -3.95 14.72 -1.70
C MET A 93 -4.52 14.28 -3.05
N GLY A 94 -4.27 13.03 -3.46
CA GLY A 94 -4.82 12.46 -4.69
C GLY A 94 -6.33 12.26 -4.63
N ALA A 95 -6.84 11.74 -3.51
CA ALA A 95 -8.27 11.50 -3.31
C ALA A 95 -9.08 12.80 -3.32
N GLY A 96 -8.56 13.88 -2.71
CA GLY A 96 -9.23 15.16 -2.71
C GLY A 96 -9.25 15.83 -4.08
N LEU A 97 -8.18 15.65 -4.87
CA LEU A 97 -8.15 16.10 -6.26
C LEU A 97 -9.14 15.32 -7.13
N PHE A 98 -9.14 14.00 -7.01
CA PHE A 98 -10.14 13.13 -7.66
C PHE A 98 -11.56 13.57 -7.30
N PHE A 99 -11.86 13.69 -6.01
CA PHE A 99 -13.20 14.04 -5.53
C PHE A 99 -13.67 15.39 -6.09
N THR A 100 -12.83 16.42 -6.02
CA THR A 100 -13.15 17.77 -6.51
C THR A 100 -13.47 17.75 -8.01
N LEU A 101 -12.64 17.07 -8.81
CA LEU A 101 -12.82 16.97 -10.26
C LEU A 101 -14.00 16.06 -10.64
N PHE A 102 -14.22 14.98 -9.90
CA PHE A 102 -15.35 14.06 -10.12
C PHE A 102 -16.68 14.76 -9.87
N VAL A 103 -16.84 15.44 -8.73
CA VAL A 103 -18.05 16.20 -8.42
C VAL A 103 -18.30 17.27 -9.48
N THR A 104 -17.24 17.98 -9.90
CA THR A 104 -17.34 18.97 -10.97
C THR A 104 -17.79 18.34 -12.29
N SER A 105 -17.24 17.18 -12.64
CA SER A 105 -17.59 16.44 -13.86
C SER A 105 -19.03 15.94 -13.82
N ALA A 106 -19.50 15.45 -12.68
CA ALA A 106 -20.87 14.99 -12.50
C ALA A 106 -21.88 16.15 -12.63
N LEU A 107 -21.57 17.30 -12.04
CA LEU A 107 -22.39 18.51 -12.19
C LEU A 107 -22.35 19.03 -13.64
N ALA A 108 -21.18 19.05 -14.28
CA ALA A 108 -21.05 19.46 -15.67
C ALA A 108 -21.83 18.54 -16.61
N ALA A 109 -21.76 17.22 -16.41
CA ALA A 109 -22.54 16.24 -17.18
C ALA A 109 -24.05 16.43 -17.02
N GLY A 110 -24.50 16.80 -15.82
CA GLY A 110 -25.89 17.15 -15.55
C GLY A 110 -26.35 18.42 -16.27
N ILE A 111 -25.51 19.45 -16.35
CA ILE A 111 -25.85 20.68 -17.08
C ILE A 111 -25.78 20.47 -18.60
N VAL A 112 -24.70 19.85 -19.11
CA VAL A 112 -24.51 19.64 -20.56
C VAL A 112 -25.60 18.75 -21.14
N GLY A 113 -26.04 17.72 -20.41
CA GLY A 113 -27.15 16.85 -20.83
C GLY A 113 -28.53 17.54 -20.86
N GLN A 114 -28.61 18.81 -20.45
CA GLN A 114 -29.80 19.66 -20.55
C GLN A 114 -29.68 20.73 -21.64
N ALA A 115 -28.49 20.94 -22.22
CA ALA A 115 -28.26 22.00 -23.18
C ALA A 115 -29.01 21.75 -24.50
N GLY A 116 -29.68 22.78 -25.01
CA GLY A 116 -30.47 22.74 -26.24
C GLY A 116 -31.87 22.14 -26.10
N LEU A 117 -32.29 21.77 -24.89
CA LEU A 117 -33.64 21.25 -24.62
C LEU A 117 -34.59 22.36 -24.16
N ALA A 118 -35.84 22.29 -24.62
CA ALA A 118 -36.90 23.21 -24.21
C ALA A 118 -37.47 22.88 -22.82
N ASP A 119 -37.51 21.60 -22.44
CA ASP A 119 -37.99 21.13 -21.14
C ASP A 119 -36.95 20.22 -20.46
N ALA A 120 -36.64 20.51 -19.20
CA ALA A 120 -35.70 19.74 -18.40
C ALA A 120 -36.20 18.31 -18.08
N ARG A 121 -37.50 18.02 -18.25
CA ARG A 121 -38.06 16.65 -18.10
C ARG A 121 -37.48 15.67 -19.10
N GLU A 122 -37.17 16.13 -20.31
CA GLU A 122 -36.61 15.28 -21.39
C GLU A 122 -35.11 15.06 -21.24
N SER A 123 -34.47 15.77 -20.30
CA SER A 123 -33.03 15.70 -20.11
C SER A 123 -32.56 14.37 -19.52
N ARG A 124 -31.30 14.05 -19.81
CA ARG A 124 -30.57 12.94 -19.20
C ARG A 124 -29.17 13.42 -18.84
N VAL A 125 -28.50 12.71 -17.94
CA VAL A 125 -27.09 12.98 -17.65
C VAL A 125 -26.26 12.62 -18.87
N ASP A 126 -25.38 13.52 -19.32
CA ASP A 126 -24.45 13.23 -20.41
C ASP A 126 -23.39 12.23 -19.95
N MET A 127 -23.55 10.97 -20.37
CA MET A 127 -22.66 9.87 -19.99
C MET A 127 -21.25 10.03 -20.57
N THR A 128 -21.10 10.73 -21.70
CA THR A 128 -19.80 10.96 -22.31
C THR A 128 -18.99 11.95 -21.48
N VAL A 129 -19.60 13.08 -21.11
CA VAL A 129 -18.98 14.07 -20.22
C VAL A 129 -18.68 13.45 -18.85
N LEU A 130 -19.61 12.67 -18.31
CA LEU A 130 -19.40 11.99 -17.02
C LEU A 130 -18.26 10.99 -17.09
N ALA A 131 -18.20 10.15 -18.12
CA ALA A 131 -17.16 9.13 -18.27
C ALA A 131 -15.77 9.75 -18.51
N LEU A 132 -15.67 10.72 -19.43
CA LEU A 132 -14.41 11.40 -19.72
C LEU A 132 -13.92 12.21 -18.51
N GLY A 133 -14.80 12.97 -17.88
CA GLY A 133 -14.48 13.76 -16.69
C GLY A 133 -14.07 12.90 -15.49
N SER A 134 -14.80 11.79 -15.25
CA SER A 134 -14.45 10.84 -14.19
C SER A 134 -13.13 10.11 -14.47
N GLY A 135 -12.90 9.69 -15.72
CA GLY A 135 -11.63 9.06 -16.13
C GLY A 135 -10.44 9.99 -15.95
N ALA A 136 -10.58 11.26 -16.35
CA ALA A 136 -9.58 12.30 -16.12
C ALA A 136 -9.36 12.57 -14.62
N ALA A 137 -10.44 12.64 -13.83
CA ALA A 137 -10.36 12.85 -12.39
C ALA A 137 -9.60 11.72 -11.68
N VAL A 138 -9.88 10.45 -12.02
CA VAL A 138 -9.16 9.29 -11.46
C VAL A 138 -7.69 9.36 -11.82
N SER A 139 -7.40 9.57 -13.11
CA SER A 139 -6.03 9.61 -13.62
C SER A 139 -5.21 10.71 -12.95
N LEU A 140 -5.74 11.93 -12.87
CA LEU A 140 -5.08 13.05 -12.22
C LEU A 140 -4.92 12.83 -10.72
N GLY A 141 -5.94 12.28 -10.04
CA GLY A 141 -5.87 11.95 -8.62
C GLY A 141 -4.75 10.94 -8.32
N VAL A 142 -4.63 9.89 -9.13
CA VAL A 142 -3.54 8.91 -9.04
C VAL A 142 -2.20 9.56 -9.30
N ILE A 143 -2.06 10.33 -10.40
CA ILE A 143 -0.82 11.03 -10.74
C ILE A 143 -0.37 11.92 -9.58
N VAL A 144 -1.29 12.69 -8.98
CA VAL A 144 -0.99 13.57 -7.86
C VAL A 144 -0.64 12.78 -6.60
N ALA A 145 -1.29 11.66 -6.31
CA ALA A 145 -0.92 10.80 -5.17
C ALA A 145 0.54 10.30 -5.28
N PHE A 146 1.00 9.98 -6.49
CA PHE A 146 2.38 9.54 -6.73
C PHE A 146 3.38 10.70 -6.85
N ALA A 147 2.98 11.81 -7.49
CA ALA A 147 3.84 12.97 -7.70
C ALA A 147 4.01 13.82 -6.44
N PHE A 148 3.04 13.81 -5.52
CA PHE A 148 3.09 14.58 -4.29
C PHE A 148 4.24 14.12 -3.40
N LYS A 149 5.28 14.96 -3.35
CA LYS A 149 6.39 14.86 -2.41
C LYS A 149 6.07 15.75 -1.22
N ALA A 150 5.55 15.12 -0.16
CA ALA A 150 5.43 15.77 1.14
C ALA A 150 6.81 16.27 1.59
N ASP A 151 6.90 17.52 2.07
CA ASP A 151 8.14 18.03 2.67
C ASP A 151 8.57 17.06 3.78
N GLN A 152 9.81 16.56 3.70
CA GLN A 152 10.36 15.61 4.66
C GLN A 152 10.84 16.37 5.89
N GLN A 153 10.20 16.13 7.03
CA GLN A 153 10.66 16.58 8.33
C GLN A 153 11.07 15.38 9.16
N TRP A 154 12.03 15.61 10.05
CA TRP A 154 12.52 14.62 10.99
C TRP A 154 11.37 14.02 11.80
N SER A 155 11.22 12.71 11.70
CA SER A 155 10.15 11.93 12.31
C SER A 155 10.70 11.00 13.39
N PRO A 156 9.86 10.45 14.29
CA PRO A 156 10.27 9.43 15.24
C PRO A 156 10.85 8.16 14.58
N ASP A 157 10.51 7.89 13.33
CA ASP A 157 11.12 6.79 12.57
C ASP A 157 12.54 7.15 12.12
N ASP A 158 12.85 8.43 11.92
CA ASP A 158 14.20 8.93 11.68
C ASP A 158 15.06 8.86 12.95
N ASP A 159 14.49 9.10 14.14
CA ASP A 159 15.18 8.85 15.41
C ASP A 159 15.57 7.37 15.56
N ARG A 160 14.65 6.46 15.21
CA ARG A 160 14.94 5.02 15.21
C ARG A 160 15.98 4.66 14.16
N ALA A 161 15.90 5.25 12.96
CA ALA A 161 16.86 5.02 11.90
C ALA A 161 18.26 5.52 12.29
N LEU A 162 18.35 6.69 12.95
CA LEU A 162 19.57 7.26 13.49
C LEU A 162 20.14 6.37 14.60
N GLN A 163 19.31 5.93 15.56
CA GLN A 163 19.75 5.00 16.60
C GLN A 163 20.28 3.68 16.02
N LEU A 164 19.63 3.15 14.98
CA LEU A 164 20.12 1.97 14.27
C LEU A 164 21.42 2.25 13.52
N ALA A 165 21.61 3.45 12.96
CA ALA A 165 22.86 3.85 12.31
C ALA A 165 24.01 3.96 13.33
N ILE A 166 23.77 4.62 14.47
CA ILE A 166 24.73 4.72 15.58
C ILE A 166 25.10 3.32 16.10
N ALA A 167 24.11 2.44 16.27
CA ALA A 167 24.37 1.06 16.70
C ALA A 167 25.24 0.30 15.70
N ARG A 168 25.03 0.49 14.39
CA ARG A 168 25.87 -0.14 13.33
C ARG A 168 27.28 0.40 13.30
N GLU A 169 27.47 1.68 13.59
CA GLU A 169 28.79 2.30 13.64
C GLU A 169 29.58 1.86 14.88
N ALA A 170 28.89 1.66 16.00
CA ALA A 170 29.48 1.10 17.21
C ALA A 170 29.86 -0.39 17.08
N ASP A 171 29.16 -1.16 16.25
CA ASP A 171 29.46 -2.58 16.00
C ASP A 171 29.28 -2.90 14.49
N PRO A 172 30.37 -2.81 13.70
CA PRO A 172 30.36 -3.06 12.26
C PRO A 172 29.89 -4.48 11.89
N ASP A 173 30.04 -5.45 12.79
CA ASP A 173 29.63 -6.84 12.57
C ASP A 173 28.11 -7.02 12.67
N LEU A 174 27.35 -6.07 13.21
CA LEU A 174 25.87 -6.09 13.19
C LEU A 174 25.32 -6.15 11.77
N THR A 175 26.02 -5.55 10.80
CA THR A 175 25.62 -5.55 9.39
C THR A 175 25.88 -6.93 8.76
N ARG A 176 26.92 -7.64 9.22
CA ARG A 176 27.24 -9.00 8.77
C ARG A 176 26.33 -10.06 9.37
N ASP A 177 25.77 -9.80 10.56
CA ASP A 177 24.95 -10.76 11.30
C ASP A 177 23.42 -10.61 11.07
N ASN A 178 23.00 -9.69 10.21
CA ASN A 178 21.58 -9.37 9.97
C ASN A 178 21.21 -9.56 8.50
N ILE A 179 20.42 -10.59 8.21
CA ILE A 179 19.89 -10.84 6.87
C ILE A 179 18.37 -10.77 6.90
N ARG A 180 17.82 -9.92 6.03
CA ARG A 180 16.39 -9.80 5.77
C ARG A 180 16.14 -10.22 4.33
N LEU A 181 15.40 -11.31 4.15
CA LEU A 181 15.05 -11.84 2.84
C LEU A 181 13.54 -11.84 2.69
N TRP A 182 13.10 -11.38 1.53
CA TRP A 182 11.74 -11.57 1.08
C TRP A 182 11.73 -12.74 0.12
N VAL A 183 10.88 -13.72 0.40
CA VAL A 183 10.68 -14.87 -0.47
C VAL A 183 9.23 -14.84 -0.93
N HIS A 184 9.07 -14.87 -2.26
CA HIS A 184 7.79 -14.81 -2.93
C HIS A 184 7.62 -16.06 -3.79
N ALA A 185 6.37 -16.46 -4.00
CA ALA A 185 6.04 -17.40 -5.07
C ALA A 185 6.47 -16.84 -6.44
N ARG A 186 6.59 -17.70 -7.46
CA ARG A 186 6.92 -17.23 -8.83
C ARG A 186 5.94 -16.13 -9.27
N SER A 187 6.45 -15.11 -9.96
CA SER A 187 5.66 -14.00 -10.49
C SER A 187 4.45 -14.48 -11.32
N SER A 188 4.56 -15.62 -11.99
CA SER A 188 3.48 -16.26 -12.74
C SER A 188 2.26 -16.65 -11.89
N VAL A 189 2.45 -16.96 -10.60
CA VAL A 189 1.34 -17.31 -9.68
C VAL A 189 0.51 -16.08 -9.35
N PHE A 190 1.15 -14.92 -9.15
CA PHE A 190 0.44 -13.65 -8.93
C PHE A 190 -0.34 -13.22 -10.17
N VAL A 191 0.27 -13.36 -11.36
CA VAL A 191 -0.39 -13.06 -12.63
C VAL A 191 -1.60 -14.00 -12.85
N MET A 192 -1.46 -15.29 -12.56
CA MET A 192 -2.56 -16.25 -12.67
C MET A 192 -3.69 -15.94 -11.70
N ILE A 193 -3.40 -15.61 -10.42
CA ILE A 193 -4.41 -15.20 -9.44
C ILE A 193 -5.10 -13.92 -9.90
N ALA A 194 -4.35 -12.93 -10.42
CA ALA A 194 -4.92 -11.70 -10.94
C ALA A 194 -5.88 -11.98 -12.10
N ILE A 195 -5.47 -12.75 -13.11
CA ILE A 195 -6.33 -13.08 -14.26
C ILE A 195 -7.56 -13.90 -13.82
N ALA A 196 -7.36 -14.93 -13.01
CA ALA A 196 -8.43 -15.82 -12.54
C ALA A 196 -9.41 -15.13 -11.58
N SER A 197 -9.05 -14.00 -10.98
CA SER A 197 -9.93 -13.24 -10.09
C SER A 197 -10.55 -12.01 -10.75
N LEU A 198 -9.76 -11.19 -11.47
CA LEU A 198 -10.28 -9.97 -12.07
C LEU A 198 -11.30 -10.24 -13.17
N PHE A 199 -11.09 -11.24 -14.02
CA PHE A 199 -12.00 -11.51 -15.13
C PHE A 199 -13.38 -11.99 -14.64
N PRO A 200 -13.49 -13.01 -13.77
CA PRO A 200 -14.78 -13.37 -13.19
C PRO A 200 -15.38 -12.27 -12.32
N SER A 201 -14.54 -11.53 -11.57
CA SER A 201 -15.03 -10.40 -10.77
C SER A 201 -15.68 -9.33 -11.64
N ALA A 202 -15.12 -9.02 -12.82
CA ALA A 202 -15.67 -8.02 -13.71
C ALA A 202 -17.04 -8.45 -14.24
N LEU A 203 -17.20 -9.72 -14.63
CA LEU A 203 -18.48 -10.27 -15.07
C LEU A 203 -19.53 -10.27 -13.94
N ILE A 204 -19.13 -10.72 -12.74
CA ILE A 204 -20.00 -10.77 -11.57
C ILE A 204 -20.43 -9.35 -11.15
N ALA A 205 -19.52 -8.37 -11.24
CA ALA A 205 -19.80 -7.00 -10.82
C ALA A 205 -20.89 -6.31 -11.65
N VAL A 206 -21.11 -6.72 -12.91
CA VAL A 206 -22.21 -6.20 -13.76
C VAL A 206 -23.58 -6.58 -13.17
N ALA A 207 -23.72 -7.78 -12.61
CA ALA A 207 -24.98 -8.25 -12.03
C ALA A 207 -25.07 -7.98 -10.52
N VAL A 208 -23.97 -8.21 -9.79
CA VAL A 208 -23.90 -8.17 -8.32
C VAL A 208 -22.55 -7.56 -7.89
N PRO A 209 -22.46 -6.21 -7.80
CA PRO A 209 -21.20 -5.48 -7.55
C PRO A 209 -20.43 -5.92 -6.29
N TRP A 210 -21.14 -6.19 -5.19
CA TRP A 210 -20.51 -6.55 -3.91
C TRP A 210 -19.81 -7.92 -3.94
N LEU A 211 -20.31 -8.85 -4.76
CA LEU A 211 -19.76 -10.19 -4.87
C LEU A 211 -18.47 -10.18 -5.72
N GLY A 212 -18.41 -9.32 -6.73
CA GLY A 212 -17.15 -9.03 -7.45
C GLY A 212 -16.10 -8.43 -6.53
N ALA A 213 -16.47 -7.42 -5.73
CA ALA A 213 -15.57 -6.82 -4.75
C ALA A 213 -15.05 -7.85 -3.71
N LEU A 214 -15.92 -8.74 -3.21
CA LEU A 214 -15.54 -9.83 -2.31
C LEU A 214 -14.51 -10.77 -2.96
N LEU A 215 -14.68 -11.12 -4.24
CA LEU A 215 -13.79 -12.02 -4.95
C LEU A 215 -12.39 -11.40 -5.14
N VAL A 216 -12.32 -10.10 -5.47
CA VAL A 216 -11.04 -9.35 -5.51
C VAL A 216 -10.40 -9.31 -4.13
N LEU A 217 -11.18 -9.06 -3.07
CA LEU A 217 -10.67 -9.06 -1.70
C LEU A 217 -10.07 -10.41 -1.33
N LEU A 218 -10.76 -11.51 -1.61
CA LEU A 218 -10.25 -12.87 -1.36
C LEU A 218 -8.98 -13.17 -2.16
N ALA A 219 -8.90 -12.71 -3.41
CA ALA A 219 -7.71 -12.86 -4.23
C ALA A 219 -6.51 -12.08 -3.67
N VAL A 220 -6.73 -10.85 -3.19
CA VAL A 220 -5.69 -10.04 -2.53
C VAL A 220 -5.24 -10.68 -1.23
N VAL A 221 -6.18 -11.18 -0.41
CA VAL A 221 -5.87 -11.89 0.83
C VAL A 221 -5.08 -13.17 0.54
N GLY A 222 -5.52 -13.98 -0.43
CA GLY A 222 -4.82 -15.19 -0.87
C GLY A 222 -3.43 -14.89 -1.42
N ALA A 223 -3.29 -13.83 -2.22
CA ALA A 223 -2.00 -13.36 -2.70
C ALA A 223 -1.08 -12.97 -1.54
N ALA A 224 -1.57 -12.25 -0.52
CA ALA A 224 -0.80 -11.85 0.65
C ALA A 224 -0.23 -13.04 1.45
N PHE A 225 -0.93 -14.19 1.45
CA PHE A 225 -0.43 -15.42 2.08
C PHE A 225 0.71 -16.12 1.30
N LEU A 226 0.97 -15.74 0.05
CA LEU A 226 2.07 -16.25 -0.78
C LEU A 226 3.37 -15.44 -0.63
N PHE A 227 3.40 -14.50 0.31
CA PHE A 227 4.58 -13.73 0.69
C PHE A 227 5.10 -14.24 2.03
N ALA A 228 6.40 -14.54 2.13
CA ALA A 228 7.04 -14.80 3.41
C ALA A 228 8.25 -13.86 3.60
N ARG A 229 8.30 -13.24 4.78
CA ARG A 229 9.42 -12.42 5.21
C ARG A 229 10.26 -13.21 6.19
N ILE A 230 11.51 -13.46 5.84
CA ILE A 230 12.47 -14.17 6.68
C ILE A 230 13.44 -13.13 7.25
N LYS A 231 13.60 -13.13 8.57
CA LYS A 231 14.54 -12.27 9.29
C LYS A 231 15.45 -13.16 10.15
N ALA A 232 16.73 -13.19 9.83
CA ALA A 232 17.77 -13.72 10.71
C ALA A 232 18.48 -12.56 11.42
N ASP A 233 18.57 -12.65 12.73
CA ASP A 233 19.18 -11.65 13.61
C ASP A 233 20.02 -12.37 14.70
N ARG A 234 20.80 -11.65 15.50
CA ARG A 234 21.62 -12.23 16.58
C ARG A 234 20.81 -13.00 17.64
N ARG A 235 19.51 -12.76 17.71
CA ARG A 235 18.58 -13.46 18.62
C ARG A 235 18.09 -14.79 18.05
N GLY A 236 18.29 -15.06 16.76
CA GLY A 236 17.86 -16.27 16.06
C GLY A 236 17.07 -15.99 14.77
N LEU A 237 16.40 -17.03 14.27
CA LEU A 237 15.63 -17.00 13.02
C LEU A 237 14.15 -16.71 13.30
N LYS A 238 13.61 -15.67 12.67
CA LYS A 238 12.17 -15.36 12.66
C LYS A 238 11.62 -15.45 11.25
N VAL A 239 10.53 -16.19 11.08
CA VAL A 239 9.81 -16.30 9.81
C VAL A 239 8.40 -15.73 10.00
N MET A 240 8.05 -14.75 9.16
CA MET A 240 6.76 -14.07 9.18
C MET A 240 6.01 -14.32 7.87
N LEU A 241 4.80 -14.86 7.96
CA LEU A 241 3.90 -15.05 6.82
C LEU A 241 3.17 -13.73 6.52
N GLY A 242 3.09 -13.37 5.24
CA GLY A 242 2.57 -12.07 4.77
C GLY A 242 3.31 -10.86 5.33
N GLY A 243 4.49 -11.06 5.96
CA GLY A 243 5.21 -10.02 6.70
C GLY A 243 4.59 -9.61 8.04
N ILE A 244 3.47 -10.20 8.46
CA ILE A 244 2.68 -9.78 9.62
C ILE A 244 2.56 -10.91 10.67
N VAL A 245 2.29 -12.15 10.26
CA VAL A 245 2.02 -13.25 11.19
C VAL A 245 3.33 -13.98 11.52
N PRO A 246 3.81 -13.97 12.78
CA PRO A 246 5.00 -14.73 13.16
C PRO A 246 4.64 -16.22 13.17
N VAL A 247 5.16 -16.98 12.21
CA VAL A 247 4.89 -18.42 12.10
C VAL A 247 5.99 -19.24 12.76
N MET A 248 7.20 -18.68 12.88
CA MET A 248 8.33 -19.41 13.44
C MET A 248 9.33 -18.50 14.12
N ASN A 249 9.80 -18.91 15.30
CA ASN A 249 10.87 -18.25 16.05
C ASN A 249 11.81 -19.34 16.59
N VAL A 250 13.05 -19.36 16.10
CA VAL A 250 14.09 -20.29 16.58
C VAL A 250 15.20 -19.47 17.22
N PRO A 251 15.41 -19.56 18.55
CA PRO A 251 16.48 -18.84 19.25
C PRO A 251 17.88 -19.25 18.76
N ALA A 252 18.82 -18.31 18.75
CA ALA A 252 20.20 -18.55 18.32
C ALA A 252 20.89 -19.71 19.07
N GLY A 253 20.66 -19.83 20.38
CA GLY A 253 21.24 -20.90 21.21
C GLY A 253 20.70 -22.31 20.93
N ALA A 254 19.58 -22.43 20.22
CA ALA A 254 19.00 -23.71 19.84
C ALA A 254 19.48 -24.21 18.48
N ILE A 255 20.35 -23.45 17.78
CA ILE A 255 20.86 -23.79 16.45
C ILE A 255 22.18 -24.53 16.59
N SER A 256 22.28 -25.76 16.07
CA SER A 256 23.51 -26.53 16.04
C SER A 256 24.32 -26.29 14.76
N GLY A 257 23.66 -25.92 13.66
CA GLY A 257 24.29 -25.51 12.41
C GLY A 257 23.24 -25.21 11.32
N ALA A 258 23.61 -24.48 10.28
CA ALA A 258 22.74 -24.20 9.13
C ALA A 258 23.47 -24.53 7.82
N THR A 259 22.79 -25.27 6.94
CA THR A 259 23.32 -25.65 5.62
C THR A 259 22.40 -25.17 4.52
N ALA A 260 22.98 -24.63 3.44
CA ALA A 260 22.22 -24.35 2.23
C ALA A 260 22.04 -25.64 1.45
N ALA A 261 20.80 -25.99 1.12
CA ALA A 261 20.45 -27.19 0.37
C ALA A 261 19.33 -26.89 -0.62
N ASP A 262 19.30 -27.61 -1.74
CA ASP A 262 18.16 -27.56 -2.65
C ASP A 262 17.08 -28.52 -2.14
N VAL A 263 15.89 -28.01 -1.85
CA VAL A 263 14.82 -28.76 -1.18
C VAL A 263 13.58 -28.78 -2.06
N LYS A 264 13.06 -29.98 -2.32
CA LYS A 264 11.74 -30.16 -2.91
C LYS A 264 10.68 -30.07 -1.82
N ALA A 265 9.69 -29.20 -1.98
CA ALA A 265 8.63 -29.05 -0.99
C ALA A 265 7.79 -30.32 -0.82
N ALA A 266 7.72 -31.18 -1.83
CA ALA A 266 7.04 -32.48 -1.74
C ALA A 266 7.60 -33.35 -0.62
N ASP A 267 8.92 -33.32 -0.40
CA ASP A 267 9.61 -34.13 0.61
C ASP A 267 9.26 -33.66 2.05
N TYR A 268 8.70 -32.46 2.18
CA TYR A 268 8.28 -31.83 3.43
C TYR A 268 6.76 -31.65 3.51
N GLY A 269 6.01 -32.37 2.66
CA GLY A 269 4.54 -32.39 2.66
C GLY A 269 3.87 -31.29 1.84
N GLY A 270 4.62 -30.44 1.13
CA GLY A 270 4.14 -29.42 0.19
C GLY A 270 4.45 -27.98 0.61
N TRP A 271 3.79 -27.00 -0.03
CA TRP A 271 3.95 -25.57 0.25
C TRP A 271 3.37 -25.13 1.60
N GLY A 272 3.94 -24.08 2.19
CA GLY A 272 3.46 -23.44 3.41
C GLY A 272 4.16 -23.93 4.67
N TYR A 273 3.57 -23.62 5.82
CA TYR A 273 4.05 -24.07 7.13
C TYR A 273 3.53 -25.46 7.43
N ARG A 274 4.43 -26.41 7.70
CA ARG A 274 4.09 -27.75 8.16
C ARG A 274 5.01 -28.21 9.27
N HIS A 275 4.45 -28.99 10.20
CA HIS A 275 5.16 -29.62 11.30
C HIS A 275 4.86 -31.12 11.28
N HIS A 276 5.90 -31.95 11.12
CA HIS A 276 5.74 -33.40 11.15
C HIS A 276 6.97 -34.06 11.78
N GLY A 277 6.77 -34.90 12.80
CA GLY A 277 7.79 -35.82 13.34
C GLY A 277 9.15 -35.20 13.67
N GLY A 278 9.20 -34.01 14.27
CA GLY A 278 10.47 -33.33 14.61
C GLY A 278 11.12 -32.54 13.48
N THR A 279 10.47 -32.44 12.32
CA THR A 279 10.88 -31.59 11.20
C THR A 279 9.82 -30.52 10.96
N ALA A 280 10.22 -29.24 10.98
CA ALA A 280 9.36 -28.12 10.62
C ALA A 280 9.83 -27.50 9.30
N ALA A 281 8.90 -27.21 8.40
CA ALA A 281 9.23 -26.61 7.11
C ALA A 281 8.35 -25.40 6.85
N MET A 282 8.97 -24.35 6.34
CA MET A 282 8.28 -23.20 5.77
C MET A 282 8.83 -22.98 4.36
N LEU A 283 8.19 -23.60 3.38
CA LEU A 283 8.61 -23.59 1.99
C LEU A 283 7.59 -22.85 1.13
N VAL A 284 8.05 -21.79 0.44
CA VAL A 284 7.24 -20.97 -0.47
C VAL A 284 7.40 -21.43 -1.92
N SER A 285 8.55 -22.03 -2.23
CA SER A 285 8.88 -22.62 -3.54
C SER A 285 9.92 -23.74 -3.39
N SER A 286 9.92 -24.70 -4.31
CA SER A 286 10.85 -25.84 -4.36
C SER A 286 12.08 -25.27 -5.02
N GLY A 287 13.24 -25.52 -4.43
CA GLY A 287 14.43 -24.81 -4.81
C GLY A 287 15.34 -24.54 -3.60
N PRO A 288 16.23 -23.54 -3.74
CA PRO A 288 17.23 -23.21 -2.73
C PRO A 288 16.59 -22.87 -1.37
N ALA A 289 16.94 -23.64 -0.36
CA ALA A 289 16.49 -23.50 1.01
C ALA A 289 17.67 -23.57 1.99
N VAL A 290 17.44 -23.12 3.21
CA VAL A 290 18.37 -23.30 4.33
C VAL A 290 17.77 -24.30 5.28
N VAL A 291 18.52 -25.37 5.54
CA VAL A 291 18.19 -26.38 6.53
C VAL A 291 18.95 -26.05 7.81
N VAL A 292 18.22 -25.63 8.84
CA VAL A 292 18.74 -25.34 10.16
C VAL A 292 18.57 -26.57 11.03
N SER A 293 19.68 -27.12 11.51
CA SER A 293 19.70 -28.19 12.50
C SER A 293 19.60 -27.56 13.89
N LYS A 294 18.71 -28.08 14.74
CA LYS A 294 18.61 -27.67 16.14
C LYS A 294 19.48 -28.55 17.04
N THR A 295 19.79 -28.05 18.24
CA THR A 295 20.47 -28.82 19.30
C THR A 295 19.67 -30.03 19.76
N ASP A 296 18.34 -29.97 19.68
CA ASP A 296 17.42 -31.03 20.11
C ASP A 296 17.22 -32.12 19.04
N GLY A 297 18.09 -32.18 18.01
CA GLY A 297 18.01 -33.14 16.90
C GLY A 297 16.96 -32.82 15.83
N GLN A 298 16.08 -31.85 16.07
CA GLN A 298 15.06 -31.41 15.11
C GLN A 298 15.68 -30.64 13.92
N ARG A 299 15.07 -30.78 12.73
CA ARG A 299 15.51 -30.07 11.51
C ARG A 299 14.46 -29.07 11.04
N LEU A 300 14.93 -27.96 10.49
CA LEU A 300 14.09 -26.89 10.00
C LEU A 300 14.45 -26.48 8.58
N ALA A 301 13.52 -26.57 7.62
CA ALA A 301 13.75 -26.10 6.26
C ALA A 301 13.04 -24.75 6.01
N VAL A 302 13.77 -23.75 5.52
CA VAL A 302 13.23 -22.43 5.17
C VAL A 302 13.69 -22.04 3.77
N SER A 303 12.76 -21.61 2.90
CA SER A 303 13.11 -21.18 1.53
C SER A 303 14.10 -20.00 1.54
N GLY A 304 15.18 -20.09 0.77
CA GLY A 304 16.24 -19.08 0.68
C GLY A 304 16.08 -18.11 -0.51
N GLY A 305 15.09 -18.33 -1.38
CA GLY A 305 14.80 -17.52 -2.56
C GLY A 305 15.78 -17.73 -3.73
N SER A 306 17.09 -17.67 -3.47
CA SER A 306 18.16 -17.98 -4.44
C SER A 306 19.28 -18.80 -3.80
N PRO A 307 20.12 -19.51 -4.57
CA PRO A 307 21.25 -20.29 -4.02
C PRO A 307 22.24 -19.41 -3.25
N ALA A 308 22.56 -18.23 -3.78
CA ALA A 308 23.45 -17.27 -3.14
C ALA A 308 22.84 -16.68 -1.85
N SER A 309 21.53 -16.42 -1.83
CA SER A 309 20.83 -15.93 -0.64
C SER A 309 20.73 -17.02 0.44
N ALA A 310 20.51 -18.28 0.04
CA ALA A 310 20.50 -19.42 0.94
C ALA A 310 21.89 -19.65 1.57
N ALA A 311 22.96 -19.59 0.78
CA ALA A 311 24.34 -19.71 1.27
C ALA A 311 24.69 -18.62 2.30
N ARG A 312 24.38 -17.35 1.99
CA ARG A 312 24.59 -16.24 2.93
C ARG A 312 23.77 -16.39 4.21
N LEU A 313 22.53 -16.83 4.11
CA LEU A 313 21.67 -17.07 5.28
C LEU A 313 22.21 -18.21 6.16
N ALA A 314 22.73 -19.29 5.56
CA ALA A 314 23.37 -20.38 6.28
C ALA A 314 24.66 -19.95 6.99
N GLU A 315 25.48 -19.13 6.33
CA GLU A 315 26.72 -18.58 6.92
C GLU A 315 26.42 -17.70 8.14
N VAL A 316 25.45 -16.79 8.02
CA VAL A 316 25.03 -15.91 9.13
C VAL A 316 24.47 -16.70 10.30
N LEU A 317 23.61 -17.70 10.04
CA LEU A 317 23.03 -18.52 11.11
C LEU A 317 24.09 -19.38 11.82
N THR A 318 25.08 -19.90 11.09
CA THR A 318 26.18 -20.65 11.69
C THR A 318 27.05 -19.77 12.58
N ARG A 319 27.41 -18.57 12.10
CA ARG A 319 28.18 -17.58 12.88
C ARG A 319 27.46 -17.11 14.15
N VAL A 320 26.14 -16.88 14.06
CA VAL A 320 25.30 -16.49 15.20
C VAL A 320 25.17 -17.65 16.20
N ALA A 321 25.05 -18.89 15.73
CA ALA A 321 25.01 -20.08 16.57
C ALA A 321 26.33 -20.30 17.33
N GLU A 322 27.48 -20.10 16.68
CA GLU A 322 28.80 -20.22 17.30
C GLU A 322 29.00 -19.22 18.45
N ARG A 323 28.58 -17.96 18.28
CA ARG A 323 28.65 -16.95 19.36
C ARG A 323 27.68 -17.21 20.52
N ALA A 324 26.55 -17.86 20.27
CA ALA A 324 25.56 -18.16 21.30
C ALA A 324 25.94 -19.36 22.18
N ARG A 325 26.96 -20.14 21.80
CA ARG A 325 27.44 -21.27 22.60
C ARG A 325 28.25 -20.77 23.82
N PRO A 326 28.07 -21.35 25.02
CA PRO A 326 28.80 -20.95 26.24
C PRO A 326 30.34 -21.19 26.25
N GLY A 327 31.02 -21.27 25.11
CA GLY A 327 32.44 -21.65 25.03
C GLY A 327 33.23 -21.10 23.84
N GLY A 328 32.71 -20.13 23.08
CA GLY A 328 33.44 -19.48 21.97
C GLY A 328 34.38 -18.39 22.50
N GLY A 329 35.64 -18.74 22.72
CA GLY A 329 36.63 -18.00 23.50
C GLY A 329 36.88 -16.53 23.13
N ALA A 330 37.12 -15.74 24.18
CA ALA A 330 38.04 -14.61 24.09
C ALA A 330 39.38 -15.13 23.56
N ALA A 331 39.92 -14.47 22.54
CA ALA A 331 41.27 -14.74 22.05
C ALA A 331 42.29 -14.66 23.21
N PRO A 332 43.29 -15.54 23.29
CA PRO A 332 44.34 -15.42 24.30
C PRO A 332 45.12 -14.13 24.03
N THR A 333 45.14 -13.25 25.02
CA THR A 333 46.00 -12.06 25.05
C THR A 333 47.46 -12.51 24.88
N PRO A 334 48.18 -12.12 23.81
CA PRO A 334 49.59 -12.43 23.70
C PRO A 334 50.37 -11.49 24.63
N GLY A 335 51.09 -12.07 25.58
CA GLY A 335 52.19 -11.40 26.27
C GLY A 335 51.87 -10.97 27.70
N GLN A 336 52.16 -11.86 28.65
CA GLN A 336 52.63 -11.44 29.96
C GLN A 336 54.01 -12.09 30.14
N PRO A 337 55.11 -11.31 30.21
CA PRO A 337 56.42 -11.86 30.50
C PRO A 337 56.46 -12.31 31.96
N GLU A 338 57.07 -13.47 32.18
CA GLU A 338 57.43 -13.97 33.51
C GLU A 338 58.42 -13.00 34.17
N SER A 339 58.11 -12.62 35.41
CA SER A 339 59.07 -12.15 36.42
C SER A 339 58.55 -12.48 37.81
#